data_AF-A0A8S3QVT9-F1
#
_entry.id   AF-A0A8S3QVT9-F1
#
_cell.length_a   1.000
_cell.length_b   1.000
_cell.length_c   1.000
_cell.angle_alpha   90.00
_cell.angle_beta   90.00
_cell.angle_gamma   90.00
#
_symmetry.space_group_name_H-M   'P 1'
#
loop_
_entity.id
_entity.type
_entity.pdbx_description
1 polymer ?
#
loop_
_entity_poly.entity_id
_entity_poly.type
_entity_poly.pdbx_seq_one_letter_code
_entity_poly.pdbx_strand_id
1 'polypeptide(L)'
;MDFIVASIAIRTIDGSLNDLKLSDYGAFSKMETSIQFEVQGCDNALIALHAKSSLSGPHYYIIIGGWGNTRSQISKAVTHEQLVYLSYKTDLLDCYTYKNFWISWEKGRIRVGSGNTLNDNVFLLYDDMCPFAIQEVMISTAWWRTVDWIFHPQAIPTQAASSMSTIIEAFYVKVSDCPTFEIISTLKYLVSKMCC
;
A
#
# COMPACT_ATOMS: atom_id res chain seq x y z
N MET A 1 1.70 -3.13 27.24
CA MET A 1 2.05 -4.36 26.50
C MET A 1 1.95 -3.93 25.05
N ASP A 2 3.09 -3.59 24.46
CA ASP A 2 3.12 -3.06 23.09
C ASP A 2 2.90 -4.23 22.14
N PHE A 3 1.76 -4.22 21.44
CA PHE A 3 1.54 -5.14 20.33
C PHE A 3 2.53 -4.73 19.23
N ILE A 4 3.61 -5.50 19.06
CA ILE A 4 4.46 -5.35 17.89
C ILE A 4 3.63 -5.86 16.71
N VAL A 5 3.02 -4.93 15.97
CA VAL A 5 2.46 -5.25 14.68
C VAL A 5 3.65 -5.46 13.74
N ALA A 6 3.79 -6.68 13.22
CA ALA A 6 4.83 -6.98 12.26
C ALA A 6 4.59 -6.13 11.00
N SER A 7 5.64 -5.49 10.49
CA SER A 7 5.59 -4.81 9.21
C SER A 7 5.35 -5.81 8.09
N ILE A 8 4.61 -5.40 7.07
CA ILE A 8 4.24 -6.23 5.93
C ILE A 8 4.98 -5.74 4.70
N ALA A 9 5.85 -6.59 4.15
CA ALA A 9 6.57 -6.31 2.92
C ALA A 9 5.81 -6.87 1.70
N ILE A 10 5.56 -6.03 0.69
CA ILE A 10 4.88 -6.41 -0.55
C ILE A 10 5.72 -5.92 -1.73
N ARG A 11 5.83 -6.75 -2.78
CA ARG A 11 6.46 -6.35 -4.04
C ARG A 11 5.42 -6.32 -5.15
N THR A 12 5.31 -5.20 -5.83
CA THR A 12 4.54 -5.07 -7.07
C THR A 12 5.47 -5.11 -8.26
N ILE A 13 5.15 -5.94 -9.26
CA ILE A 13 5.85 -6.05 -10.55
C ILE A 13 4.84 -5.79 -11.68
N ASP A 14 5.24 -5.06 -12.72
CA ASP A 14 4.39 -4.91 -13.90
C ASP A 14 4.53 -6.13 -14.83
N GLY A 15 3.38 -6.62 -15.31
CA GLY A 15 3.19 -7.91 -15.99
C GLY A 15 1.82 -8.56 -15.70
N SER A 16 1.13 -8.10 -14.65
CA SER A 16 -0.27 -8.45 -14.36
C SER A 16 -0.98 -7.22 -13.82
N LEU A 17 -2.06 -6.79 -14.47
CA LEU A 17 -2.93 -5.67 -14.06
C LEU A 17 -3.69 -5.97 -12.75
N ASN A 18 -2.97 -6.16 -11.64
CA ASN A 18 -3.55 -6.55 -10.36
C ASN A 18 -3.18 -5.50 -9.31
N ASP A 19 -4.05 -4.51 -9.14
CA ASP A 19 -4.03 -3.69 -7.93
C ASP A 19 -4.18 -4.64 -6.73
N LEU A 20 -3.14 -4.75 -5.91
CA LEU A 20 -3.10 -5.64 -4.75
C LEU A 20 -3.82 -4.95 -3.59
N LYS A 21 -4.86 -5.60 -3.06
CA LYS A 21 -5.61 -5.08 -1.91
C LYS A 21 -4.80 -5.23 -0.64
N LEU A 22 -4.55 -4.14 0.07
CA LEU A 22 -3.79 -4.18 1.32
C LEU A 22 -4.51 -4.95 2.42
N SER A 23 -5.85 -4.96 2.41
CA SER A 23 -6.63 -5.72 3.38
C SER A 23 -6.42 -7.24 3.30
N ASP A 24 -6.12 -7.78 2.11
CA ASP A 24 -5.84 -9.21 1.90
C ASP A 24 -4.55 -9.66 2.60
N TYR A 25 -3.65 -8.71 2.89
CA TYR A 25 -2.38 -8.96 3.59
C TYR A 25 -2.42 -8.55 5.07
N GLY A 26 -3.51 -7.95 5.55
CA GLY A 26 -3.56 -7.34 6.88
C GLY A 26 -2.76 -6.05 7.02
N ALA A 27 -2.42 -5.39 5.90
CA ALA A 27 -1.66 -4.15 5.85
C ALA A 27 -2.52 -2.88 6.03
N PHE A 28 -3.84 -3.06 6.06
CA PHE A 28 -4.82 -1.99 6.18
C PHE A 28 -6.14 -2.52 6.74
N SER A 29 -6.82 -1.73 7.56
CA SER A 29 -8.19 -1.99 8.02
C SER A 29 -9.17 -0.96 7.48
N LYS A 30 -10.39 -1.40 7.14
CA LYS A 30 -11.46 -0.51 6.59
C LYS A 30 -11.88 0.64 7.52
N MET A 31 -11.47 0.59 8.79
CA MET A 31 -11.73 1.66 9.77
C MET A 31 -10.66 2.75 9.76
N GLU A 32 -9.51 2.50 9.14
CA GLU A 32 -8.43 3.46 9.05
C GLU A 32 -8.75 4.53 8.00
N THR A 33 -8.28 5.74 8.26
CA THR A 33 -8.40 6.89 7.34
C THR A 33 -7.04 7.40 6.86
N SER A 34 -6.00 6.63 7.15
CA SER A 34 -4.63 6.90 6.73
C SER A 34 -3.81 5.62 6.69
N ILE A 35 -2.78 5.62 5.86
CA ILE A 35 -1.74 4.59 5.80
C ILE A 35 -0.36 5.26 5.89
N GLN A 36 0.59 4.57 6.48
CA GLN A 36 2.01 4.92 6.48
C GLN A 36 2.79 3.74 5.92
N PHE A 37 3.76 4.04 5.06
CA PHE A 37 4.48 3.02 4.32
C PHE A 37 5.84 3.52 3.85
N GLU A 38 6.72 2.56 3.61
CA GLU A 38 7.98 2.78 2.93
C GLU A 38 7.87 2.29 1.49
N VAL A 39 8.53 3.00 0.59
CA VAL A 39 8.62 2.65 -0.83
C VAL A 39 10.07 2.67 -1.28
N GLN A 40 10.49 1.60 -1.94
CA GLN A 40 11.72 1.54 -2.73
C GLN A 40 11.35 1.21 -4.18
N GLY A 41 11.79 2.05 -5.11
CA GLY A 41 11.45 1.93 -6.52
C GLY A 41 11.96 3.13 -7.30
N CYS A 42 12.20 2.97 -8.60
CA CYS A 42 12.77 4.05 -9.41
C CYS A 42 11.76 5.13 -9.78
N ASP A 43 10.48 4.76 -9.98
CA ASP A 43 9.37 5.66 -10.28
C ASP A 43 8.05 4.86 -10.14
N ASN A 44 6.90 5.53 -10.34
CA ASN A 44 5.57 4.93 -10.49
C ASN A 44 5.09 4.04 -9.33
N ALA A 45 5.21 4.53 -8.09
CA ALA A 45 4.49 3.93 -6.98
C ALA A 45 3.01 4.36 -7.04
N LEU A 46 2.10 3.41 -7.23
CA LEU A 46 0.68 3.65 -7.48
C LEU A 46 -0.15 3.18 -6.30
N ILE A 47 -1.05 4.03 -5.83
CA ILE A 47 -1.97 3.75 -4.73
C ILE A 47 -3.38 4.16 -5.17
N ALA A 48 -4.34 3.26 -4.98
CA ALA A 48 -5.74 3.50 -5.28
C ALA A 48 -6.59 3.45 -3.99
N LEU A 49 -7.36 4.51 -3.74
CA LEU A 49 -8.32 4.59 -2.63
C LEU A 49 -9.72 4.31 -3.16
N HIS A 50 -10.23 3.09 -2.97
CA HIS A 50 -11.48 2.64 -3.57
C HIS A 50 -12.71 2.83 -2.67
N ALA A 51 -13.81 3.27 -3.26
CA ALA A 51 -15.12 3.36 -2.60
C ALA A 51 -15.76 2.00 -2.30
N LYS A 52 -15.37 0.97 -3.05
CA LYS A 52 -15.90 -0.40 -3.00
C LYS A 52 -14.73 -1.36 -3.13
N SER A 53 -14.87 -2.59 -2.64
CA SER A 53 -13.85 -3.65 -2.81
C SER A 53 -13.65 -4.13 -4.25
N SER A 54 -14.38 -3.56 -5.23
CA SER A 54 -14.28 -3.87 -6.66
C SER A 54 -13.29 -2.94 -7.38
N LEU A 55 -12.47 -3.51 -8.26
CA LEU A 55 -11.48 -2.81 -9.09
C LEU A 55 -12.11 -1.74 -10.02
N SER A 56 -13.38 -1.89 -10.41
CA SER A 56 -14.08 -0.97 -11.31
C SER A 56 -14.88 0.14 -10.63
N GLY A 57 -14.80 0.25 -9.29
CA GLY A 57 -15.55 1.26 -8.53
C GLY A 57 -14.94 2.66 -8.63
N PRO A 58 -15.67 3.73 -8.23
CA PRO A 58 -15.10 5.05 -8.03
C PRO A 58 -13.91 4.97 -7.07
N HIS A 59 -12.79 5.56 -7.48
CA HIS A 59 -11.59 5.59 -6.67
C HIS A 59 -10.73 6.81 -7.01
N TYR A 60 -9.94 7.22 -6.02
CA TYR A 60 -8.85 8.15 -6.24
C TYR A 60 -7.60 7.37 -6.57
N TYR A 61 -6.87 7.83 -7.57
CA TYR A 61 -5.62 7.25 -8.01
C TYR A 61 -4.50 8.21 -7.67
N ILE A 62 -3.51 7.73 -6.93
CA ILE A 62 -2.38 8.50 -6.42
C ILE A 62 -1.12 7.92 -7.04
N ILE A 63 -0.38 8.75 -7.75
CA ILE A 63 0.92 8.41 -8.31
C ILE A 63 1.97 9.16 -7.50
N ILE A 64 2.92 8.43 -6.93
CA ILE A 64 4.11 8.99 -6.28
C ILE A 64 5.30 8.71 -7.19
N GLY A 65 6.02 9.77 -7.58
CA GLY A 65 7.20 9.65 -8.44
C GLY A 65 6.89 9.12 -9.84
N GLY A 66 5.81 9.57 -10.49
CA GLY A 66 5.57 9.32 -11.92
C GLY A 66 6.41 10.23 -12.84
N TRP A 67 6.22 10.07 -14.16
CA TRP A 67 6.92 10.86 -15.20
C TRP A 67 8.45 10.87 -15.01
N GLY A 68 9.04 9.69 -14.88
CA GLY A 68 10.47 9.55 -14.60
C GLY A 68 10.84 10.11 -13.23
N ASN A 69 10.02 9.82 -12.21
CA ASN A 69 10.26 10.20 -10.81
C ASN A 69 10.19 11.71 -10.48
N THR A 70 9.65 12.53 -11.39
CA THR A 70 9.64 13.99 -11.25
C THR A 70 8.27 14.58 -10.96
N ARG A 71 7.23 13.75 -10.76
CA ARG A 71 5.88 14.25 -10.50
C ARG A 71 5.05 13.30 -9.65
N SER A 72 4.25 13.87 -8.75
CA SER A 72 3.18 13.14 -8.06
C SER A 72 1.83 13.74 -8.41
N GLN A 73 0.77 12.92 -8.39
CA GLN A 73 -0.56 13.34 -8.81
C GLN A 73 -1.66 12.60 -8.04
N ILE A 74 -2.78 13.28 -7.80
CA ILE A 74 -4.07 12.69 -7.45
C ILE A 74 -5.01 12.85 -8.65
N SER A 75 -5.71 11.79 -9.03
CA SER A 75 -6.71 11.78 -10.09
C SER A 75 -7.94 10.98 -9.69
N LYS A 76 -9.10 11.25 -10.32
CA LYS A 76 -10.26 10.35 -10.30
C LYS A 76 -10.13 9.36 -11.44
N ALA A 77 -10.08 8.07 -11.13
CA ALA A 77 -9.77 7.06 -12.14
C ALA A 77 -10.90 6.85 -13.17
N VAL A 78 -12.17 6.88 -12.73
CA VAL A 78 -13.32 6.66 -13.63
C VAL A 78 -13.41 7.72 -14.73
N THR A 79 -13.03 8.96 -14.42
CA THR A 79 -13.07 10.09 -15.35
C THR A 79 -11.70 10.41 -15.95
N HIS A 80 -10.64 9.74 -15.50
CA HIS A 80 -9.24 10.11 -15.75
C HIS A 80 -8.94 11.60 -15.48
N GLU A 81 -9.70 12.22 -14.58
CA GLU A 81 -9.57 13.63 -14.26
C GLU A 81 -8.39 13.84 -13.32
N GLN A 82 -7.45 14.67 -13.73
CA GLN A 82 -6.36 15.13 -12.88
C GLN A 82 -6.89 16.19 -11.88
N LEU A 83 -6.83 15.87 -10.59
CA LEU A 83 -7.33 16.76 -9.54
C LEU A 83 -6.25 17.71 -9.01
N VAL A 84 -5.06 17.18 -8.71
CA VAL A 84 -3.91 17.96 -8.24
C VAL A 84 -2.62 17.24 -8.62
N TYR A 85 -1.56 17.98 -8.87
CA TYR A 85 -0.22 17.43 -9.08
C TYR A 85 0.85 18.36 -8.54
N LEU A 86 2.03 17.81 -8.31
CA LEU A 86 3.23 18.55 -7.97
C LEU A 86 4.40 17.97 -8.76
N SER A 87 5.23 18.85 -9.31
CA SER A 87 6.48 18.49 -9.99
C SER A 87 7.69 18.84 -9.15
N TYR A 88 8.73 18.02 -9.26
CA TYR A 88 9.97 18.13 -8.51
C TYR A 88 11.15 18.38 -9.45
N LYS A 89 12.17 19.06 -8.93
CA LYS A 89 13.46 19.23 -9.64
C LYS A 89 14.36 18.00 -9.53
N THR A 90 14.11 17.17 -8.52
CA THR A 90 14.87 15.98 -8.20
C THR A 90 13.91 14.82 -7.98
N ASP A 91 14.43 13.62 -8.19
CA ASP A 91 13.80 12.34 -7.93
C ASP A 91 13.18 12.27 -6.52
N LEU A 92 11.91 11.84 -6.45
CA LEU A 92 11.18 11.69 -5.20
C LEU A 92 11.39 10.30 -4.58
N LEU A 93 11.29 9.26 -5.40
CA LEU A 93 11.59 7.87 -5.05
C LEU A 93 13.07 7.56 -5.28
N ASP A 94 13.52 6.39 -4.81
CA ASP A 94 14.90 5.94 -4.96
C ASP A 94 14.92 4.43 -5.22
N CYS A 95 15.70 4.01 -6.23
CA CYS A 95 15.79 2.62 -6.64
C CYS A 95 16.42 1.71 -5.58
N TYR A 96 17.20 2.27 -4.65
CA TYR A 96 18.09 1.56 -3.75
C TYR A 96 17.79 1.82 -2.27
N THR A 97 17.01 2.85 -1.97
CA THR A 97 16.66 3.20 -0.59
C THR A 97 15.16 3.36 -0.41
N TYR A 98 14.65 2.81 0.70
CA TYR A 98 13.28 3.05 1.12
C TYR A 98 13.09 4.51 1.51
N LYS A 99 11.99 5.09 1.02
CA LYS A 99 11.51 6.42 1.38
C LYS A 99 10.17 6.30 2.09
N ASN A 100 10.01 7.06 3.17
CA ASN A 100 8.80 7.05 3.99
C ASN A 100 7.74 8.00 3.41
N PHE A 101 6.51 7.51 3.33
CA PHE A 101 5.36 8.28 2.91
C PHE A 101 4.14 7.95 3.76
N TRP A 102 3.17 8.85 3.71
CA TRP A 102 1.86 8.65 4.30
C TRP A 102 0.77 9.24 3.42
N ILE A 103 -0.41 8.64 3.48
CA ILE A 103 -1.62 9.11 2.80
C ILE A 103 -2.75 9.16 3.82
N SER A 104 -3.54 10.23 3.84
CA SER A 104 -4.77 10.35 4.66
C SER A 104 -5.95 10.80 3.81
N TRP A 105 -7.17 10.37 4.12
CA TRP A 105 -8.42 10.75 3.44
C TRP A 105 -9.53 11.17 4.43
N GLU A 106 -9.15 11.74 5.55
CA GLU A 106 -10.06 12.16 6.61
C GLU A 106 -11.04 13.25 6.13
N LYS A 107 -12.34 13.06 6.39
CA LYS A 107 -13.40 14.08 6.14
C LYS A 107 -13.40 14.62 4.69
N GLY A 108 -13.09 13.78 3.71
CA GLY A 108 -13.06 14.17 2.29
C GLY A 108 -11.79 14.91 1.85
N ARG A 109 -10.82 15.07 2.75
CA ARG A 109 -9.53 15.69 2.47
C ARG A 109 -8.47 14.62 2.24
N ILE A 110 -8.00 14.50 1.01
CA ILE A 110 -6.90 13.62 0.64
C ILE A 110 -5.59 14.39 0.76
N ARG A 111 -4.66 13.85 1.54
CA ARG A 111 -3.31 14.41 1.72
C ARG A 111 -2.28 13.32 1.51
N VAL A 112 -1.17 13.71 0.88
CA VAL A 112 0.02 12.87 0.73
C VAL A 112 1.21 13.66 1.25
N GLY A 113 2.00 13.05 2.11
CA GLY A 113 3.21 13.65 2.66
C GLY A 113 4.34 12.64 2.77
N SER A 114 5.54 13.16 3.07
CA SER A 114 6.76 12.37 3.23
C SER A 114 7.27 12.36 4.66
N GLY A 115 8.03 11.32 5.01
CA GLY A 115 8.52 11.08 6.37
C GLY A 115 7.57 10.25 7.21
N ASN A 116 7.89 10.14 8.50
CA ASN A 116 7.24 9.23 9.46
C ASN A 116 6.15 9.89 10.31
N THR A 117 5.94 11.20 10.16
CA THR A 117 4.98 11.95 10.96
C THR A 117 3.79 12.30 10.09
N LEU A 118 2.62 11.77 10.46
CA LEU A 118 1.36 12.11 9.80
C LEU A 118 1.13 13.63 9.86
N ASN A 119 0.72 14.23 8.75
CA ASN A 119 0.53 15.68 8.55
C ASN A 119 1.79 16.53 8.35
N ASP A 120 3.00 15.98 8.52
CA ASP A 120 4.23 16.69 8.18
C ASP A 120 4.58 16.52 6.69
N ASN A 121 5.29 17.51 6.13
CA ASN A 121 5.80 17.52 4.75
C ASN A 121 4.73 17.17 3.69
N VAL A 122 3.52 17.71 3.84
CA VAL A 122 2.44 17.55 2.85
C VAL A 122 2.88 18.13 1.51
N PHE A 123 2.77 17.33 0.45
CA PHE A 123 3.14 17.73 -0.90
C PHE A 123 1.99 17.57 -1.92
N LEU A 124 0.95 16.80 -1.60
CA LEU A 124 -0.33 16.82 -2.31
C LEU A 124 -1.47 17.01 -1.33
N LEU A 125 -2.43 17.86 -1.68
CA LEU A 125 -3.65 18.08 -0.93
C LEU A 125 -4.82 18.28 -1.90
N TYR A 126 -5.92 17.59 -1.66
CA TYR A 126 -7.16 17.73 -2.42
C TYR A 126 -8.37 17.63 -1.48
N ASP A 127 -9.29 18.58 -1.58
CA ASP A 127 -10.55 18.61 -0.83
C ASP A 127 -11.71 18.25 -1.77
N ASP A 128 -12.31 17.06 -1.58
CA ASP A 128 -13.53 16.69 -2.31
C ASP A 128 -14.76 17.17 -1.55
N MET A 129 -15.62 17.96 -2.21
CA MET A 129 -16.89 18.41 -1.62
C MET A 129 -17.93 17.28 -1.53
N CYS A 130 -17.77 16.23 -2.32
CA CYS A 130 -18.65 15.06 -2.36
C CYS A 130 -17.83 13.77 -2.32
N PRO A 131 -17.12 13.49 -1.21
CA PRO A 131 -16.25 12.32 -1.11
C PRO A 131 -17.10 11.04 -1.02
N PHE A 132 -16.57 9.95 -1.58
CA PHE A 132 -17.07 8.62 -1.29
C PHE A 132 -16.28 8.00 -0.13
N ALA A 133 -16.94 7.15 0.66
CA ALA A 133 -16.29 6.45 1.77
C ALA A 133 -15.29 5.42 1.22
N ILE A 134 -14.02 5.54 1.60
CA ILE A 134 -12.97 4.61 1.21
C ILE A 134 -13.14 3.30 1.99
N GLN A 135 -13.16 2.18 1.29
CA GLN A 135 -13.33 0.84 1.85
C GLN A 135 -12.14 -0.07 1.59
N GLU A 136 -11.26 0.30 0.67
CA GLU A 136 -10.11 -0.50 0.29
C GLU A 136 -8.96 0.40 -0.17
N VAL A 137 -7.74 0.01 0.17
CA VAL A 137 -6.52 0.58 -0.39
C VAL A 137 -5.88 -0.49 -1.24
N MET A 138 -5.53 -0.13 -2.47
CA MET A 138 -4.81 -1.02 -3.35
C MET A 138 -3.50 -0.39 -3.79
N ILE A 139 -2.51 -1.22 -4.07
CA ILE A 139 -1.21 -0.79 -4.58
C ILE A 139 -0.88 -1.48 -5.89
N SER A 140 -0.17 -0.76 -6.74
CA SER A 140 0.37 -1.29 -7.99
C SER A 140 1.60 -0.49 -8.43
N THR A 141 2.10 -0.89 -9.59
CA THR A 141 3.21 -0.26 -10.31
C THR A 141 2.86 -0.28 -11.80
N ALA A 142 3.54 0.51 -12.60
CA ALA A 142 3.31 0.55 -14.05
C ALA A 142 4.61 0.72 -14.82
N TRP A 143 4.54 0.54 -16.14
CA TRP A 143 5.64 0.79 -17.09
C TRP A 143 6.86 -0.12 -16.86
N TRP A 144 6.63 -1.40 -16.59
CA TRP A 144 7.68 -2.42 -16.39
C TRP A 144 8.55 -2.13 -15.17
N ARG A 145 7.97 -1.46 -14.17
CA ARG A 145 8.65 -1.09 -12.93
C ARG A 145 8.36 -2.10 -11.83
N THR A 146 9.34 -2.22 -10.94
CA THR A 146 9.22 -2.97 -9.69
C THR A 146 9.25 -1.96 -8.55
N VAL A 147 8.29 -2.10 -7.64
CA VAL A 147 8.22 -1.29 -6.43
C VAL A 147 8.08 -2.22 -5.23
N ASP A 148 8.95 -2.03 -4.25
CA ASP A 148 8.93 -2.71 -2.97
C ASP A 148 8.30 -1.78 -1.93
N TRP A 149 7.38 -2.34 -1.15
CA TRP A 149 6.56 -1.62 -0.16
C TRP A 149 6.77 -2.25 1.21
N ILE A 150 6.83 -1.44 2.26
CA ILE A 150 6.72 -1.90 3.65
C ILE A 150 5.60 -1.13 4.31
N PHE A 151 4.55 -1.83 4.74
CA PHE A 151 3.46 -1.26 5.51
C PHE A 151 3.68 -1.52 6.99
N HIS A 152 3.33 -0.53 7.80
CA HIS A 152 3.36 -0.60 9.26
C HIS A 152 1.92 -0.50 9.74
N PRO A 153 1.18 -1.64 9.83
CA PRO A 153 -0.22 -1.59 10.16
C PRO A 153 -0.38 -0.98 11.55
N GLN A 154 -1.36 -0.10 11.70
CA GLN A 154 -1.57 0.53 12.99
C GLN A 154 -2.07 -0.54 13.96
N ALA A 155 -1.52 -0.55 15.18
CA ALA A 155 -2.05 -1.42 16.21
C ALA A 155 -3.53 -1.09 16.39
N ILE A 156 -4.42 -2.00 16.01
CA ILE A 156 -5.81 -1.91 16.40
C ILE A 156 -5.79 -1.94 17.93
N PRO A 157 -6.30 -0.91 18.63
CA PRO A 157 -6.43 -0.98 20.08
C PRO A 157 -7.53 -2.00 20.38
N THR A 158 -7.18 -3.29 20.40
CA THR A 158 -8.10 -4.33 20.81
C THR A 158 -8.22 -4.23 22.32
N GLN A 159 -9.31 -3.63 22.81
CA GLN A 159 -9.77 -3.82 24.19
C GLN A 159 -10.24 -5.28 24.35
N ALA A 160 -9.31 -6.25 24.28
CA ALA A 160 -9.44 -7.64 24.71
C ALA A 160 -8.30 -8.46 24.09
N ALA A 161 -7.10 -8.42 24.67
CA ALA A 161 -6.11 -9.47 24.44
C ALA A 161 -5.13 -9.50 25.61
N SER A 162 -5.60 -10.05 26.74
CA SER A 162 -4.70 -10.55 27.79
C SER A 162 -4.17 -11.92 27.39
N SER A 163 -2.84 -12.03 27.39
CA SER A 163 -2.00 -13.23 27.36
C SER A 163 -2.09 -14.15 26.14
N MET A 164 -1.06 -14.10 25.28
CA MET A 164 -0.27 -15.26 24.85
C MET A 164 1.07 -14.74 24.29
N SER A 165 2.20 -15.32 24.72
CA SER A 165 3.51 -15.04 24.10
C SER A 165 3.76 -16.05 22.98
N THR A 166 4.00 -15.58 21.76
CA THR A 166 4.53 -16.44 20.70
C THR A 166 5.61 -15.71 19.92
N ILE A 167 6.72 -16.43 19.73
CA ILE A 167 7.90 -16.06 18.94
C ILE A 167 7.47 -15.92 17.47
N ILE A 168 7.89 -14.86 16.77
CA ILE A 168 7.60 -14.69 15.33
C ILE A 168 8.92 -14.55 14.57
N GLU A 169 9.16 -15.51 13.67
CA GLU A 169 10.09 -15.38 12.55
C GLU A 169 9.42 -14.56 11.44
N ALA A 170 10.18 -13.65 10.81
CA ALA A 170 9.68 -12.85 9.69
C ALA A 170 9.31 -13.75 8.50
N PHE A 171 8.03 -13.79 8.13
CA PHE A 171 7.58 -14.47 6.92
C PHE A 171 7.71 -13.53 5.71
N TYR A 172 8.65 -13.84 4.81
CA TYR A 172 8.72 -13.25 3.48
C TYR A 172 7.70 -13.94 2.56
N VAL A 173 6.68 -13.22 2.08
CA VAL A 173 5.79 -13.72 1.02
C VAL A 173 6.37 -13.28 -0.33
N LYS A 174 7.06 -14.20 -1.01
CA LYS A 174 7.56 -13.99 -2.37
C LYS A 174 6.46 -14.35 -3.36
N VAL A 175 5.71 -13.37 -3.86
CA VAL A 175 4.74 -13.57 -4.95
C VAL A 175 5.52 -13.54 -6.26
N SER A 176 5.86 -14.72 -6.79
CA SER A 176 6.39 -14.87 -8.14
C SER A 176 5.59 -15.94 -8.86
N ASP A 177 4.57 -15.53 -9.61
CA ASP A 177 3.87 -16.45 -10.50
C ASP A 177 4.53 -16.42 -11.88
N CYS A 178 5.26 -17.49 -12.19
CA CYS A 178 5.57 -17.88 -13.56
C CYS A 178 4.81 -19.18 -13.85
N PRO A 179 4.00 -19.26 -14.93
CA PRO A 179 3.19 -20.44 -15.21
C PRO A 179 3.96 -21.40 -16.11
N THR A 180 4.76 -22.31 -15.56
CA THR A 180 5.04 -23.60 -16.20
C THR A 180 5.39 -24.66 -15.15
N PHE A 181 4.67 -25.77 -15.23
CA PHE A 181 4.86 -27.04 -14.54
C PHE A 181 6.34 -27.39 -14.27
N GLU A 182 6.65 -27.77 -13.02
CA GLU A 182 7.28 -29.05 -12.69
C GLU A 182 7.21 -29.29 -11.16
N ILE A 183 6.67 -30.45 -10.77
CA ILE A 183 6.69 -30.93 -9.39
C ILE A 183 8.10 -31.50 -9.13
N ILE A 184 8.86 -30.89 -8.21
CA ILE A 184 10.04 -31.53 -7.61
C ILE A 184 9.98 -31.42 -6.08
N SER A 185 9.54 -32.54 -5.51
CA SER A 185 9.89 -33.19 -4.23
C SER A 185 10.22 -32.38 -2.95
N THR A 186 9.40 -32.70 -1.93
CA THR A 186 9.73 -32.85 -0.49
C THR A 186 10.33 -31.69 0.30
N LEU A 187 9.47 -31.06 1.12
CA LEU A 187 9.73 -30.90 2.55
C LEU A 187 8.43 -31.10 3.33
N LYS A 188 8.28 -32.32 3.86
CA LYS A 188 7.42 -32.65 4.99
C LYS A 188 7.92 -31.87 6.20
N TYR A 189 7.10 -31.06 6.85
CA TYR A 189 6.81 -31.13 8.30
C TYR A 189 5.92 -29.95 8.76
N LEU A 190 4.85 -30.32 9.48
CA LEU A 190 4.11 -29.54 10.50
C LEU A 190 3.47 -28.20 10.10
N VAL A 191 2.18 -28.25 9.74
CA VAL A 191 1.14 -27.62 10.60
C VAL A 191 -0.02 -28.60 10.69
N SER A 192 -0.15 -29.18 11.87
CA SER A 192 -1.32 -29.94 12.30
C SER A 192 -2.57 -29.08 12.17
N LYS A 193 -3.59 -29.65 11.54
CA LYS A 193 -4.99 -29.25 11.65
C LYS A 193 -5.33 -28.86 13.11
N MET A 194 -5.70 -27.62 13.31
CA MET A 194 -6.64 -27.21 14.35
C MET A 194 -7.67 -26.32 13.67
N CYS A 195 -8.74 -26.96 13.19
CA CYS A 195 -10.13 -26.50 13.33
C CYS A 195 -11.06 -27.58 12.77
N CYS A 196 -11.91 -28.09 13.68
CA CYS A 196 -12.91 -29.15 13.61
C CYS A 196 -12.38 -30.59 13.52
#